data_AF-A0A6L3MJW4-F1
#
_entry.id   AF-A0A6L3MJW4-F1
#
_cell.length_a   1.000
_cell.length_b   1.000
_cell.length_c   1.000
_cell.angle_alpha   90.00
_cell.angle_beta   90.00
_cell.angle_gamma   90.00
#
_symmetry.space_group_name_H-M   'P 1'
#
loop_
_entity.id
_entity.type
_entity.pdbx_description
1 polymer ?
#
loop_
_entity_poly.entity_id
_entity_poly.type
_entity_poly.pdbx_seq_one_letter_code
_entity_poly.pdbx_strand_id
1 'polypeptide(L)' 'MEELELSATPAIFYLDDKGQLQQQQGAPSPDKLGKILGPK' A
#
# COMPACT_ATOMS: atom_id res chain seq x y z
N MET A 1 -6.29 -4.83 13.35
CA MET A 1 -4.89 -4.38 13.16
C MET A 1 -3.91 -5.39 13.70
N GLU A 2 -4.17 -6.01 14.87
CA GLU A 2 -3.34 -7.13 15.38
C GLU A 2 -3.25 -8.31 14.40
N GLU A 3 -4.31 -8.60 13.64
CA GLU A 3 -4.31 -9.66 12.62
C GLU A 3 -3.57 -9.29 11.31
N LEU A 4 -3.16 -8.03 11.14
CA LEU A 4 -2.48 -7.55 9.92
C LEU A 4 -0.95 -7.45 10.06
N GLU A 5 -0.39 -7.96 11.17
CA GLU A 5 1.04 -7.95 11.50
C GLU A 5 1.74 -6.61 11.16
N LEU A 6 1.09 -5.50 11.53
CA LEU A 6 1.61 -4.16 11.25
C LEU A 6 2.67 -3.77 12.27
N SER A 7 3.90 -3.56 11.79
CA SER A 7 5.04 -3.13 12.61
C SER A 7 5.16 -1.61 12.73
N ALA A 8 4.58 -0.87 11.79
CA ALA A 8 4.61 0.60 11.76
C ALA A 8 3.37 1.19 11.06
N THR A 9 3.04 2.43 11.41
CA THR A 9 2.01 3.23 10.74
C THR A 9 2.63 4.41 9.97
N PRO A 10 2.01 4.87 8.87
CA PRO A 10 0.77 4.37 8.28
C PRO A 10 0.95 3.01 7.60
N ALA A 11 -0.15 2.27 7.48
CA ALA A 11 -0.22 1.06 6.69
C ALA A 11 -1.23 1.27 5.55
N ILE A 12 -0.78 1.11 4.32
CA ILE A 12 -1.56 1.33 3.10
C ILE A 12 -1.80 -0.02 2.45
N PHE A 13 -3.06 -0.29 2.11
CA PHE A 13 -3.48 -1.48 1.38
C PHE A 13 -4.21 -1.04 0.11
N TYR A 14 -3.84 -1.64 -1.01
CA TYR A 14 -4.43 -1.33 -2.32
C TYR A 14 -4.37 -2.56 -3.23
N LEU A 15 -5.21 -2.60 -4.26
CA LEU A 15 -5.11 -3.60 -5.31
C LEU A 15 -4.22 -3.05 -6.43
N ASP A 16 -3.32 -3.88 -6.95
CA ASP A 16 -2.58 -3.54 -8.17
C ASP A 16 -3.41 -3.76 -9.44
N ASP A 17 -2.78 -3.55 -10.59
CA ASP A 17 -3.37 -3.71 -11.92
C ASP A 17 -3.85 -5.14 -12.23
N LYS A 18 -3.36 -6.14 -11.49
CA LYS A 18 -3.77 -7.55 -11.58
C LYS A 18 -4.83 -7.90 -10.54
N GLY A 19 -5.31 -6.93 -9.77
CA GLY A 19 -6.26 -7.15 -8.67
C GLY A 19 -5.62 -7.86 -7.48
N GLN A 20 -4.29 -7.85 -7.36
CA GLN A 20 -3.59 -8.47 -6.23
C GLN A 20 -3.48 -7.48 -5.07
N LEU A 21 -3.74 -7.96 -3.86
CA LEU A 21 -3.60 -7.16 -2.65
C LEU A 21 -2.13 -6.85 -2.39
N GLN A 22 -1.81 -5.57 -2.35
CA GLN A 22 -0.52 -5.03 -2.00
C GLN A 22 -0.59 -4.34 -0.64
N GLN A 23 0.50 -4.41 0.11
CA GLN A 23 0.66 -3.76 1.41
C GLN A 23 1.92 -2.90 1.41
N GLN A 24 1.81 -1.71 2.00
CA GLN A 24 2.95 -0.86 2.29
C GLN A 24 2.88 -0.34 3.72
N GLN A 25 3.96 -0.50 4.48
CA GLN A 25 4.12 0.13 5.79
C GLN A 25 5.04 1.35 5.67
N GLY A 26 4.72 2.41 6.40
CA GLY A 26 5.41 3.70 6.35
C GLY A 26 5.03 4.55 5.14
N ALA A 27 5.62 5.75 5.08
CA ALA A 27 5.35 6.71 4.03
C ALA A 27 5.83 6.21 2.65
N PRO A 28 4.99 6.28 1.60
CA PRO A 28 5.38 5.91 0.24
C PRO A 28 6.42 6.86 -0.34
N SER A 29 7.33 6.31 -1.13
CA SER A 29 8.12 7.09 -2.05
C SER A 29 7.26 7.59 -3.23
N PRO A 30 7.64 8.68 -3.91
CA PRO A 30 6.85 9.24 -5.00
C PRO A 30 6.53 8.25 -6.13
N ASP A 31 7.47 7.37 -6.47
CA ASP A 31 7.30 6.31 -7.49
C ASP A 31 6.27 5.26 -7.06
N LYS A 32 6.25 4.87 -5.78
CA LYS A 32 5.24 3.95 -5.24
C LYS A 32 3.87 4.61 -5.15
N LEU A 33 3.82 5.91 -4.86
CA LEU A 33 2.57 6.66 -4.78
C LEU A 33 1.81 6.61 -6.11
N GLY A 34 2.51 6.65 -7.25
CA GLY A 34 1.89 6.50 -8.57
C GLY A 34 1.17 5.15 -8.76
N LYS A 35 1.69 4.07 -8.17
CA LYS A 35 1.05 2.74 -8.22
C LYS A 35 -0.14 2.65 -7.27
N ILE A 36 -0.02 3.23 -6.07
CA ILE A 36 -1.07 3.24 -5.04
C ILE A 36 -2.30 4.02 -5.50
N LEU A 37 -2.09 5.15 -6.17
CA LEU A 37 -3.19 6.03 -6.59
C LEU A 37 -3.91 5.55 -7.86
N GLY A 38 -3.34 4.57 -8.58
CA GLY A 38 -3.92 4.06 -9.81
C GLY A 38 -3.82 5.05 -10.99
N PRO A 39 -4.39 4.67 -12.15
CA PRO A 39 -4.49 5.56 -13.31
C PRO A 39 -5.34 6.81 -12.98
N LYS A 40 -5.03 7.92 -13.65
CA LYS A 40 -5.79 9.17 -13.54
C LYS A 40 -7.12 9.10 -14.27
#